data_AF-A0A075MBR3-F1
#
_entry.id   AF-A0A075MBR3-F1
#
_cell.length_a   1.000
_cell.length_b   1.000
_cell.length_c   1.000
_cell.angle_alpha   90.00
_cell.angle_beta   90.00
_cell.angle_gamma   90.00
#
_symmetry.space_group_name_H-M   'P 1'
#
loop_
_entity.id
_entity.type
_entity.pdbx_description
1 polymer ?
#
loop_
_entity_poly.entity_id
_entity_poly.type
_entity_poly.pdbx_seq_one_letter_code
_entity_poly.pdbx_strand_id
1 'polypeptide(L)'
;MDVDIKGFFDNIPHKLLLNTLAEKIKDKNFLKLIEQWLKAGYVDNWKYHRSYSGTPQGGIISPLLANIYLDKLDRFVEQNLIPAYTSGTKRRANPDMNRLAHKIHKLRKKVDGMATDSESEKEAIKKEIERLLEEKRSIPSQVMNDPNFRRMYYVRYADDFVIGVIGSKKDAEHISRQVRNFITTSLGLEVNEAKTRIRHISEGVNFLGYEIRQADAKKLLKQKMQGRHALRRSTTGIVQLFVPDNIAAKFCHQKKYGCYENVKAVHRSSLQNLSEAEIVLTFNAEMRGLANYYSLALDMKYKLSKLYFIWQISLFKTLANKRRSSVNKVAKSLRQNNGDLAITVQAKNGSRKIEVFKLKHVNRNRTTIVDTEPRTAHITTRTTEIMRRLGARICEYCAKTGRCEVHHVRKLKDLKKGRKAGYKPSLWQLMMIARRRKTMILCASCHDKLHSGKLPDLRQEKGRILLQPPVSSGDSAK
;
A
#
# COMPACT_ATOMS: atom_id res chain seq x y z
N MET A 1 -16.22 6.05 -17.00
CA MET A 1 -16.92 4.76 -16.90
C MET A 1 -15.94 3.78 -16.29
N ASP A 2 -16.38 3.10 -15.24
CA ASP A 2 -15.65 1.98 -14.63
C ASP A 2 -16.36 0.70 -15.05
N VAL A 3 -15.62 -0.31 -15.49
CA VAL A 3 -16.16 -1.59 -15.97
C VAL A 3 -15.37 -2.72 -15.32
N ASP A 4 -16.11 -3.67 -14.73
CA ASP A 4 -15.57 -4.83 -14.03
C ASP A 4 -16.12 -6.10 -14.68
N ILE A 5 -15.25 -7.09 -14.89
CA ILE A 5 -15.64 -8.39 -15.45
C ILE A 5 -15.94 -9.35 -14.30
N LYS A 6 -17.08 -10.03 -14.36
CA LYS A 6 -17.50 -10.95 -13.29
C LYS A 6 -16.71 -12.25 -13.36
N GLY A 7 -15.93 -12.53 -12.31
CA GLY A 7 -15.20 -13.80 -12.16
C GLY A 7 -14.26 -14.07 -13.34
N PHE A 8 -13.46 -13.08 -13.72
CA PHE A 8 -12.68 -13.11 -14.95
C PHE A 8 -11.82 -14.38 -15.07
N PHE A 9 -11.06 -14.74 -14.04
CA PHE A 9 -10.21 -15.93 -14.09
C PHE A 9 -10.99 -17.24 -14.17
N ASP A 10 -12.24 -17.31 -13.69
CA ASP A 10 -13.04 -18.54 -13.64
C ASP A 10 -13.86 -18.77 -14.92
N ASN A 11 -14.16 -17.68 -15.64
CA ASN A 11 -15.10 -17.70 -16.77
C ASN A 11 -14.43 -17.66 -18.15
N ILE A 12 -13.09 -17.68 -18.24
CA ILE A 12 -12.41 -17.64 -19.55
C ILE A 12 -12.72 -18.90 -20.36
N PRO A 13 -13.30 -18.77 -21.57
CA PRO A 13 -13.57 -19.91 -22.44
C PRO A 13 -12.28 -20.46 -23.05
N HIS A 14 -11.93 -21.71 -22.72
CA HIS A 14 -10.67 -22.35 -23.15
C HIS A 14 -10.49 -22.38 -24.67
N LYS A 15 -11.56 -22.66 -25.42
CA LYS A 15 -11.52 -22.73 -26.89
C LYS A 15 -11.09 -21.39 -27.50
N LEU A 16 -11.65 -20.29 -27.01
CA LEU A 16 -11.37 -18.96 -27.54
C LEU A 16 -9.97 -18.48 -27.14
N LEU A 17 -9.52 -18.81 -25.93
CA LEU A 17 -8.15 -18.55 -25.48
C LEU A 17 -7.13 -19.30 -26.35
N LEU A 18 -7.35 -20.60 -26.60
CA LEU A 18 -6.47 -21.41 -27.44
C LEU A 18 -6.45 -20.91 -28.89
N ASN A 19 -7.61 -20.54 -29.45
CA ASN A 19 -7.67 -19.94 -30.79
C ASN A 19 -6.87 -18.63 -30.87
N THR A 20 -6.96 -17.79 -29.83
CA THR A 20 -6.20 -16.54 -29.74
C THR A 20 -4.69 -16.80 -29.68
N LEU A 21 -4.26 -17.83 -28.95
CA LEU A 21 -2.86 -18.24 -28.93
C LEU A 21 -2.40 -18.80 -30.27
N ALA A 22 -3.25 -19.59 -30.93
CA ALA A 22 -2.97 -20.20 -32.23
C ALA A 22 -2.78 -19.18 -33.36
N GLU A 23 -3.33 -17.96 -33.24
CA GLU A 23 -3.09 -16.87 -34.19
C GLU A 23 -1.59 -16.51 -34.30
N LYS A 24 -0.82 -16.64 -33.20
CA LYS A 24 0.61 -16.33 -33.17
C LYS A 24 1.51 -17.55 -33.02
N ILE A 25 1.03 -18.60 -32.36
CA ILE A 25 1.83 -19.80 -32.05
C ILE A 25 1.40 -20.93 -32.97
N LYS A 26 2.30 -21.35 -33.86
CA LYS A 26 2.06 -22.46 -34.80
C LYS A 26 2.33 -23.85 -34.22
N ASP A 27 3.00 -23.94 -33.08
CA ASP A 27 3.35 -25.22 -32.44
C ASP A 27 2.12 -25.86 -31.76
N LYS A 28 1.66 -26.97 -32.35
CA LYS A 28 0.51 -27.75 -31.88
C LYS A 28 0.79 -28.46 -30.54
N ASN A 29 2.04 -28.86 -30.28
CA ASN A 29 2.39 -29.57 -29.05
C ASN A 29 2.34 -28.62 -27.86
N PHE A 30 2.85 -27.40 -28.03
CA PHE A 30 2.78 -26.36 -27.02
C PHE A 30 1.33 -25.96 -26.71
N LEU A 31 0.49 -25.77 -27.73
CA LEU A 31 -0.94 -25.46 -27.53
C LEU A 31 -1.67 -26.60 -26.80
N LYS A 32 -1.35 -27.86 -27.12
CA LYS A 32 -1.91 -29.04 -26.44
C LYS A 32 -1.49 -29.11 -24.97
N LEU A 33 -0.25 -28.71 -24.65
CA LEU A 33 0.22 -28.63 -23.25
C LEU A 33 -0.58 -27.58 -22.46
N ILE A 34 -0.78 -26.39 -23.04
CA ILE A 34 -1.61 -25.34 -22.42
C ILE A 34 -3.05 -25.83 -22.23
N GLU A 35 -3.63 -26.50 -23.23
CA GLU A 35 -4.96 -27.08 -23.13
C GLU A 35 -5.07 -28.09 -21.98
N GLN A 36 -4.10 -28.99 -21.85
CA GLN A 36 -4.04 -29.96 -20.76
C GLN A 36 -3.95 -29.29 -19.40
N TRP A 37 -3.19 -28.20 -19.29
CA TRP A 37 -3.10 -27.41 -18.06
C TRP A 37 -4.39 -26.68 -17.71
N LEU A 38 -5.09 -26.12 -18.70
CA LEU A 38 -6.39 -25.46 -18.48
C LEU A 38 -7.47 -26.46 -18.03
N LYS A 39 -7.40 -27.69 -18.56
CA LYS A 39 -8.28 -28.80 -18.17
C LYS A 39 -7.89 -29.46 -16.86
N ALA A 40 -6.72 -29.13 -16.30
CA ALA A 40 -6.31 -29.63 -15.00
C ALA A 40 -7.29 -29.10 -13.96
N GLY A 41 -8.13 -30.01 -13.44
CA GLY A 41 -9.02 -29.75 -12.32
C GLY A 41 -8.29 -29.36 -11.05
N TYR A 42 -9.06 -29.07 -10.00
CA TYR A 42 -8.54 -28.85 -8.66
C TYR A 42 -9.11 -29.87 -7.68
N VAL A 43 -8.42 -30.09 -6.56
CA VAL A 43 -8.91 -30.92 -5.46
C VAL A 43 -9.30 -30.00 -4.31
N ASP A 44 -10.57 -30.06 -3.90
CA ASP A 44 -11.06 -29.38 -2.70
C ASP A 44 -11.75 -30.39 -1.79
N ASN A 45 -11.44 -30.36 -0.48
CA ASN A 45 -11.94 -31.31 0.51
C ASN A 45 -11.89 -32.79 0.08
N TRP A 46 -10.78 -33.21 -0.54
CA TRP A 46 -10.56 -34.56 -1.10
C TRP A 46 -11.50 -34.96 -2.25
N LYS A 47 -12.23 -34.02 -2.84
CA LYS A 47 -13.03 -34.22 -4.05
C LYS A 47 -12.35 -33.55 -5.25
N TYR A 48 -12.25 -34.29 -6.35
CA TYR A 48 -11.71 -33.77 -7.60
C TYR A 48 -12.80 -33.03 -8.37
N HIS A 49 -12.55 -31.77 -8.70
CA HIS A 49 -13.39 -30.91 -9.50
C HIS A 49 -12.74 -30.68 -10.85
N ARG A 50 -13.43 -30.98 -11.95
CA ARG A 50 -12.97 -30.66 -13.31
C ARG A 50 -13.15 -29.17 -13.60
N SER A 51 -12.13 -28.54 -14.19
CA SER A 51 -12.18 -27.15 -14.66
C SER A 51 -12.76 -27.12 -16.07
N TYR A 52 -14.02 -26.70 -16.20
CA TYR A 52 -14.70 -26.58 -17.50
C TYR A 52 -14.49 -25.21 -18.16
N SER A 53 -14.10 -24.21 -17.38
CA SER A 53 -13.77 -22.85 -17.81
C SER A 53 -12.73 -22.26 -16.86
N GLY A 54 -12.07 -21.18 -17.31
CA GLY A 54 -11.15 -20.42 -16.48
C GLY A 54 -9.71 -20.90 -16.48
N THR A 55 -8.85 -20.12 -15.84
CA THR A 55 -7.42 -20.41 -15.63
C THR A 55 -7.18 -20.58 -14.14
N PRO A 56 -6.42 -21.59 -13.69
CA PRO A 56 -6.18 -21.82 -12.27
C PRO A 56 -5.52 -20.60 -11.61
N GLN A 57 -6.19 -20.04 -10.60
CA GLN A 57 -5.71 -18.87 -9.87
C GLN A 57 -4.53 -19.27 -8.98
N GLY A 58 -3.33 -18.79 -9.31
CA GLY A 58 -2.08 -19.14 -8.62
C GLY A 58 -1.02 -19.77 -9.54
N GLY A 59 -1.38 -20.12 -10.78
CA GLY A 59 -0.39 -20.45 -11.80
C GLY A 59 0.37 -19.19 -12.25
N ILE A 60 1.69 -19.26 -12.36
CA ILE A 60 2.55 -18.15 -12.83
C ILE A 60 2.13 -17.66 -14.23
N ILE A 61 1.58 -18.57 -15.05
CA ILE A 61 1.20 -18.32 -16.44
C ILE A 61 -0.23 -17.77 -16.58
N SER A 62 -1.10 -17.93 -15.57
CA SER A 62 -2.49 -17.48 -15.64
C SER A 62 -2.62 -15.96 -15.86
N PRO A 63 -1.84 -15.07 -15.19
CA PRO A 63 -1.87 -13.63 -15.47
C PRO A 63 -1.38 -13.26 -16.88
N LEU A 64 -0.47 -14.05 -17.45
CA LEU A 64 0.01 -13.82 -18.82
C LEU A 64 -1.08 -14.19 -19.83
N LEU A 65 -1.71 -15.35 -19.67
CA LEU A 65 -2.81 -15.80 -20.52
C LEU A 65 -4.00 -14.83 -20.47
N ALA A 66 -4.33 -14.35 -19.27
CA ALA A 66 -5.31 -13.29 -19.06
C ALA A 66 -5.04 -12.03 -19.88
N ASN A 67 -3.79 -11.54 -19.86
CA ASN A 67 -3.42 -10.34 -20.62
C ASN A 67 -3.44 -10.57 -22.14
N ILE A 68 -3.01 -11.74 -22.61
CA ILE A 68 -3.09 -12.11 -24.04
C ILE A 68 -4.55 -12.18 -24.48
N TYR A 69 -5.43 -12.71 -23.63
CA TYR A 69 -6.85 -12.78 -23.92
C TYR A 69 -7.50 -11.41 -24.05
N LEU A 70 -7.18 -10.50 -23.13
CA LEU A 70 -7.72 -9.14 -23.10
C LEU A 70 -7.10 -8.21 -24.16
N ASP A 71 -6.00 -8.59 -24.81
CA ASP A 71 -5.43 -7.85 -25.95
C ASP A 71 -6.44 -7.67 -27.10
N LYS A 72 -7.37 -8.61 -27.29
CA LYS A 72 -8.46 -8.47 -28.27
C LYS A 72 -9.40 -7.30 -27.95
N LEU A 73 -9.68 -7.07 -26.66
CA LEU A 73 -10.44 -5.91 -26.20
C LEU A 73 -9.65 -4.62 -26.43
N ASP A 74 -8.36 -4.63 -26.05
CA ASP A 74 -7.48 -3.47 -26.19
C ASP A 74 -7.41 -3.02 -27.65
N ARG A 75 -7.20 -3.96 -28.59
CA ARG A 75 -7.21 -3.67 -30.03
C ARG A 75 -8.54 -3.12 -30.53
N PHE A 76 -9.67 -3.69 -30.08
CA PHE A 76 -10.99 -3.19 -30.46
C PHE A 76 -11.19 -1.73 -30.02
N VAL A 77 -10.77 -1.40 -28.79
CA VAL A 77 -10.85 -0.03 -28.26
C VAL A 77 -9.93 0.90 -29.05
N GLU A 78 -8.68 0.50 -29.29
CA GLU A 78 -7.69 1.33 -29.99
C GLU A 78 -8.01 1.58 -31.46
N GLN A 79 -8.52 0.57 -32.17
CA GLN A 79 -8.77 0.66 -33.61
C GLN A 79 -10.13 1.29 -33.94
N ASN A 80 -11.17 1.01 -33.14
CA ASN A 80 -12.54 1.45 -33.47
C ASN A 80 -13.01 2.61 -32.59
N LEU A 81 -12.85 2.51 -31.27
CA LEU A 81 -13.46 3.47 -30.35
C LEU A 81 -12.64 4.76 -30.20
N ILE A 82 -11.32 4.66 -30.03
CA ILE A 82 -10.48 5.85 -29.86
C ILE A 82 -10.57 6.78 -31.07
N PRO A 83 -10.45 6.30 -32.33
CA PRO A 83 -10.55 7.17 -33.51
C PRO A 83 -11.96 7.74 -33.70
N ALA A 84 -13.01 6.97 -33.45
CA ALA A 84 -14.39 7.42 -33.63
C ALA A 84 -14.80 8.52 -32.62
N TYR A 85 -14.28 8.46 -31.39
CA TYR A 85 -14.66 9.37 -30.31
C TYR A 85 -13.57 10.40 -29.94
N THR A 86 -12.50 10.52 -30.75
CA THR A 86 -11.47 11.54 -30.57
C THR A 86 -11.52 12.54 -31.73
N SER A 87 -12.01 13.74 -31.44
CA SER A 87 -12.14 14.84 -32.42
C SER A 87 -11.65 16.16 -31.85
N GLY A 88 -10.94 16.95 -32.67
CA GLY A 88 -10.48 18.30 -32.33
C GLY A 88 -9.14 18.34 -31.59
N THR A 89 -8.33 19.35 -31.89
CA THR A 89 -6.98 19.52 -31.32
C THR A 89 -6.96 20.32 -30.02
N LYS A 90 -7.83 21.34 -29.92
CA LYS A 90 -7.93 22.25 -28.76
C LYS A 90 -9.38 22.61 -28.49
N ARG A 91 -9.75 22.73 -27.21
CA ARG A 91 -11.06 23.25 -26.78
C ARG A 91 -11.20 24.72 -27.16
N ARG A 92 -12.41 25.13 -27.54
CA ARG A 92 -12.73 26.54 -27.78
C ARG A 92 -12.53 27.38 -26.52
N ALA A 93 -11.87 28.53 -26.68
CA ALA A 93 -11.74 29.53 -25.62
C ALA A 93 -13.13 30.10 -25.28
N ASN A 94 -13.40 30.35 -23.99
CA ASN A 94 -14.70 30.85 -23.56
C ASN A 94 -14.87 32.32 -24.02
N PRO A 95 -15.90 32.66 -24.84
CA PRO A 95 -16.15 34.03 -25.30
C PRO A 95 -16.38 35.02 -24.15
N ASP A 96 -17.04 34.60 -23.07
CA ASP A 96 -17.38 35.47 -21.94
C ASP A 96 -16.14 35.89 -21.15
N MET A 97 -15.21 34.94 -20.99
CA MET A 97 -13.88 35.21 -20.43
C MET A 97 -13.10 36.23 -21.25
N ASN A 98 -13.16 36.11 -22.58
CA ASN A 98 -12.50 37.03 -23.48
C ASN A 98 -13.14 38.42 -23.40
N ARG A 99 -14.47 38.52 -23.33
CA ARG A 99 -15.20 39.78 -23.14
C ARG A 99 -14.79 40.48 -21.84
N LEU A 100 -14.80 39.77 -20.72
CA LEU A 100 -14.37 40.31 -19.42
C LEU A 100 -12.90 40.74 -19.44
N ALA A 101 -12.02 39.95 -20.05
CA ALA A 101 -10.61 40.30 -20.18
C ALA A 101 -10.40 41.59 -20.99
N HIS A 102 -11.12 41.76 -22.10
CA HIS A 102 -11.08 43.00 -22.89
C HIS A 102 -11.63 44.20 -22.10
N LYS A 103 -12.73 44.02 -21.35
CA LYS A 103 -13.31 45.08 -20.50
C LYS A 103 -12.33 45.54 -19.40
N ILE A 104 -11.69 44.59 -18.72
CA ILE A 104 -10.65 44.88 -17.71
C ILE A 104 -9.46 45.61 -18.35
N HIS A 105 -9.02 45.19 -19.54
CA HIS A 105 -7.91 45.85 -20.23
C HIS A 105 -8.25 47.31 -20.60
N LYS A 106 -9.46 47.57 -21.10
CA LYS A 106 -9.93 48.93 -21.38
C LYS A 106 -9.97 49.81 -20.12
N LEU A 107 -10.47 49.28 -19.01
CA LEU A 107 -10.53 50.01 -17.73
C LEU A 107 -9.13 50.31 -17.18
N ARG A 108 -8.18 49.38 -17.27
CA ARG A 108 -6.78 49.63 -16.88
C ARG A 108 -6.14 50.72 -17.72
N LYS A 109 -6.32 50.67 -19.05
CA LYS A 109 -5.82 51.71 -19.96
C LYS A 109 -6.43 53.09 -19.65
N LYS A 110 -7.69 53.14 -19.20
CA LYS A 110 -8.36 54.38 -18.76
C LYS A 110 -7.72 54.93 -17.48
N VAL A 111 -7.39 54.08 -16.51
CA VAL A 111 -6.69 54.47 -15.28
C VAL A 111 -5.27 54.96 -15.56
N ASP A 112 -4.53 54.29 -16.44
CA ASP A 112 -3.17 54.67 -16.82
C ASP A 112 -3.12 56.01 -17.60
N GLY A 113 -4.22 56.38 -18.27
CA GLY A 113 -4.36 57.64 -19.01
C GLY A 113 -4.98 58.81 -18.23
N MET A 114 -5.33 58.63 -16.93
CA MET A 114 -5.95 59.66 -16.09
C MET A 114 -4.90 60.46 -15.30
N ALA A 115 -5.04 61.79 -15.28
CA ALA A 115 -4.21 62.72 -14.50
C ALA A 115 -4.26 62.43 -12.99
N THR A 116 -3.27 62.90 -12.24
CA THR A 116 -3.09 62.65 -10.79
C THR A 116 -4.28 63.09 -9.93
N ASP A 117 -5.05 64.08 -10.37
CA ASP A 117 -6.06 64.77 -9.55
C ASP A 117 -7.41 64.02 -9.44
N SER A 118 -7.59 62.91 -10.16
CA SER A 118 -8.83 62.11 -10.19
C SER A 118 -8.77 60.87 -9.29
N GLU A 119 -8.29 61.00 -8.04
CA GLU A 119 -8.12 59.88 -7.09
C GLU A 119 -9.43 59.12 -6.82
N SER A 120 -10.56 59.82 -6.65
CA SER A 120 -11.89 59.20 -6.42
C SER A 120 -12.36 58.35 -7.62
N GLU A 121 -12.14 58.83 -8.84
CA GLU A 121 -12.49 58.10 -10.07
C GLU A 121 -11.57 56.89 -10.28
N LYS A 122 -10.28 57.02 -9.97
CA LYS A 122 -9.33 55.89 -9.99
C LYS A 122 -9.76 54.81 -8.99
N GLU A 123 -10.18 55.17 -7.80
CA GLU A 123 -10.65 54.24 -6.76
C GLU A 123 -11.94 53.51 -7.20
N ALA A 124 -12.89 54.22 -7.80
CA ALA A 124 -14.12 53.63 -8.35
C ALA A 124 -13.83 52.64 -9.49
N ILE A 125 -12.92 52.99 -10.40
CA ILE A 125 -12.51 52.10 -11.50
C ILE A 125 -11.74 50.88 -10.97
N LYS A 126 -10.90 51.04 -9.94
CA LYS A 126 -10.22 49.90 -9.27
C LYS A 126 -11.23 48.93 -8.65
N LYS A 127 -12.25 49.41 -7.95
CA LYS A 127 -13.33 48.56 -7.40
C LYS A 127 -14.11 47.83 -8.49
N GLU A 128 -14.39 48.49 -9.61
CA GLU A 128 -15.03 47.85 -10.76
C GLU A 128 -14.11 46.77 -11.40
N ILE A 129 -12.80 47.03 -11.49
CA ILE A 129 -11.82 46.03 -11.92
C ILE A 129 -11.81 44.84 -10.95
N GLU A 130 -11.87 45.06 -9.64
CA GLU A 130 -11.94 43.97 -8.64
C GLU A 130 -13.20 43.13 -8.81
N ARG A 131 -14.36 43.75 -9.01
CA ARG A 131 -15.63 43.04 -9.28
C ARG A 131 -15.54 42.18 -10.55
N LEU A 132 -15.05 42.76 -11.65
CA LEU A 132 -14.86 42.04 -12.91
C LEU A 132 -13.80 40.94 -12.81
N LEU A 133 -12.79 41.11 -11.96
CA LEU A 133 -11.82 40.06 -11.65
C LEU A 133 -12.46 38.92 -10.86
N GLU A 134 -13.38 39.21 -9.92
CA GLU A 134 -14.14 38.20 -9.18
C GLU A 134 -15.07 37.41 -10.12
N GLU A 135 -15.78 38.10 -11.01
CA GLU A 135 -16.62 37.49 -12.04
C GLU A 135 -15.79 36.65 -13.02
N LYS A 136 -14.63 37.15 -13.44
CA LYS A 136 -13.67 36.39 -14.26
C LYS A 136 -13.13 35.15 -13.54
N ARG A 137 -13.12 35.11 -12.20
CA ARG A 137 -12.70 33.92 -11.43
C ARG A 137 -13.76 32.84 -11.42
N SER A 138 -15.05 33.18 -11.46
CA SER A 138 -16.12 32.18 -11.47
C SER A 138 -16.18 31.45 -12.82
N ILE A 139 -15.91 32.16 -13.92
CA ILE A 139 -16.04 31.62 -15.27
C ILE A 139 -14.82 30.77 -15.66
N PRO A 140 -15.01 29.59 -16.30
CA PRO A 140 -13.91 28.76 -16.80
C PRO A 140 -13.28 29.35 -18.07
N SER A 141 -11.96 29.19 -18.24
CA SER A 141 -11.18 29.73 -19.37
C SER A 141 -11.53 29.11 -20.73
N GLN A 142 -12.01 27.87 -20.73
CA GLN A 142 -12.40 27.11 -21.91
C GLN A 142 -13.84 26.65 -21.76
N VAL A 143 -14.53 26.49 -22.87
CA VAL A 143 -15.85 25.84 -22.87
C VAL A 143 -15.64 24.38 -22.49
N MET A 144 -16.27 23.95 -21.38
CA MET A 144 -16.12 22.58 -20.88
C MET A 144 -16.94 21.58 -21.70
N ASN A 145 -18.09 22.01 -22.24
CA ASN A 145 -19.00 21.21 -23.06
C ASN A 145 -18.91 21.65 -24.53
N ASP A 146 -17.72 21.53 -25.12
CA ASP A 146 -17.52 21.83 -26.54
C ASP A 146 -17.91 20.61 -27.40
N PRO A 147 -18.94 20.69 -28.27
CA PRO A 147 -19.36 19.55 -29.11
C PRO A 147 -18.26 19.07 -30.08
N ASN A 148 -17.34 19.98 -30.43
CA ASN A 148 -16.29 19.76 -31.42
C ASN A 148 -15.00 19.20 -30.80
N PHE A 149 -14.88 19.19 -29.47
CA PHE A 149 -13.75 18.61 -28.77
C PHE A 149 -14.17 17.36 -28.00
N ARG A 150 -13.86 16.20 -28.57
CA ARG A 150 -14.11 14.90 -27.96
C ARG A 150 -12.80 14.17 -27.76
N ARG A 151 -12.66 13.49 -26.63
CA ARG A 151 -11.47 12.68 -26.38
C ARG A 151 -11.84 11.48 -25.54
N MET A 152 -11.36 10.33 -25.97
CA MET A 152 -11.48 9.09 -25.24
C MET A 152 -10.12 8.70 -24.69
N TYR A 153 -10.10 8.29 -23.43
CA TYR A 153 -8.97 7.71 -22.74
C TYR A 153 -9.35 6.33 -22.25
N TYR A 154 -8.48 5.36 -22.50
CA TYR A 154 -8.64 3.99 -22.06
C TYR A 154 -7.43 3.60 -21.22
N VAL A 155 -7.68 3.07 -20.02
CA VAL A 155 -6.65 2.54 -19.13
C VAL A 155 -7.15 1.22 -18.57
N ARG A 156 -6.37 0.15 -18.77
CA ARG A 156 -6.65 -1.19 -18.24
C ARG A 156 -5.57 -1.60 -17.25
N TYR A 157 -5.99 -2.28 -16.20
CA TYR A 157 -5.14 -2.97 -15.25
C TYR A 157 -5.75 -4.34 -14.94
N ALA A 158 -5.14 -5.41 -15.47
CA ALA A 158 -5.71 -6.75 -15.42
C ALA A 158 -7.15 -6.76 -15.98
N ASP A 159 -8.13 -7.14 -15.15
CA ASP A 159 -9.57 -7.19 -15.40
C ASP A 159 -10.31 -5.86 -15.16
N ASP A 160 -9.73 -4.96 -14.36
CA ASP A 160 -10.28 -3.63 -14.10
C ASP A 160 -9.87 -2.64 -15.21
N PHE A 161 -10.84 -1.95 -15.82
CA PHE A 161 -10.55 -0.91 -16.79
C PHE A 161 -11.46 0.32 -16.67
N VAL A 162 -10.85 1.48 -16.91
CA VAL A 162 -11.52 2.77 -16.87
C VAL A 162 -11.46 3.42 -18.24
N ILE A 163 -12.65 3.83 -18.69
CA ILE A 163 -12.84 4.61 -19.91
C ILE A 163 -13.22 6.04 -19.52
N GLY A 164 -12.34 7.00 -19.81
CA GLY A 164 -12.58 8.42 -19.67
C GLY A 164 -13.10 9.00 -20.99
N VAL A 165 -14.25 9.65 -20.97
CA VAL A 165 -14.82 10.33 -22.16
C VAL A 165 -15.02 11.80 -21.83
N ILE A 166 -14.43 12.66 -22.66
CA ILE A 166 -14.76 14.09 -22.69
C ILE A 166 -15.84 14.24 -23.76
N GLY A 167 -17.11 14.29 -23.34
CA GLY A 167 -18.26 14.29 -24.23
C GLY A 167 -19.59 14.28 -23.48
N SER A 168 -20.69 14.03 -24.20
CA SER A 168 -22.02 13.97 -23.59
C SER A 168 -22.25 12.66 -22.85
N LYS A 169 -23.22 12.64 -21.92
CA LYS A 169 -23.63 11.41 -21.23
C LYS A 169 -24.11 10.33 -22.22
N LYS A 170 -24.80 10.74 -23.29
CA LYS A 170 -25.31 9.84 -24.34
C LYS A 170 -24.16 9.11 -25.06
N ASP A 171 -23.06 9.80 -25.31
CA ASP A 171 -21.88 9.19 -25.93
C ASP A 171 -21.27 8.13 -25.00
N ALA A 172 -21.18 8.42 -23.70
CA ALA A 172 -20.67 7.47 -22.71
C ALA A 172 -21.56 6.21 -22.62
N GLU A 173 -22.88 6.36 -22.70
CA GLU A 173 -23.84 5.24 -22.72
C GLU A 173 -23.72 4.40 -24.01
N HIS A 174 -23.46 5.05 -25.14
CA HIS A 174 -23.24 4.36 -26.42
C HIS A 174 -21.95 3.52 -26.39
N ILE A 175 -20.83 4.13 -25.96
CA ILE A 175 -19.55 3.43 -25.81
C ILE A 175 -19.69 2.26 -24.85
N SER A 176 -20.42 2.45 -23.74
CA SER A 176 -20.69 1.39 -22.76
C SER A 176 -21.40 0.20 -23.39
N ARG A 177 -22.44 0.43 -24.21
CA ARG A 177 -23.14 -0.64 -24.93
C ARG A 177 -22.24 -1.35 -25.93
N GLN A 178 -21.45 -0.63 -26.71
CA GLN A 178 -20.52 -1.23 -27.68
C GLN A 178 -19.48 -2.13 -27.00
N VAL A 179 -18.89 -1.67 -25.90
CA VAL A 179 -17.91 -2.44 -25.12
C VAL A 179 -18.56 -3.68 -24.50
N ARG A 180 -19.76 -3.56 -23.92
CA ARG A 180 -20.50 -4.72 -23.38
C ARG A 180 -20.79 -5.75 -24.47
N ASN A 181 -21.33 -5.31 -25.61
CA ASN A 181 -21.64 -6.20 -26.73
C ASN A 181 -20.39 -6.93 -27.22
N PHE A 182 -19.24 -6.25 -27.27
CA PHE A 182 -17.98 -6.88 -27.64
C PHE A 182 -17.51 -7.91 -26.60
N ILE A 183 -17.61 -7.61 -25.30
CA ILE A 183 -17.22 -8.53 -24.24
C ILE A 183 -18.10 -9.78 -24.25
N THR A 184 -19.41 -9.63 -24.45
CA THR A 184 -20.33 -10.78 -24.49
C THR A 184 -20.20 -11.59 -25.78
N THR A 185 -20.10 -10.93 -26.94
CA THR A 185 -20.11 -11.61 -28.24
C THR A 185 -18.73 -12.17 -28.60
N SER A 186 -17.69 -11.35 -28.48
CA SER A 186 -16.34 -11.69 -28.93
C SER A 186 -15.51 -12.39 -27.86
N LEU A 187 -15.74 -12.09 -26.58
CA LEU A 187 -15.00 -12.68 -25.46
C LEU A 187 -15.84 -13.70 -24.66
N GLY A 188 -17.15 -13.82 -24.90
CA GLY A 188 -17.99 -14.77 -24.16
C GLY A 188 -17.98 -14.57 -22.64
N LEU A 189 -17.73 -13.34 -22.16
CA LEU A 189 -17.63 -13.02 -20.73
C LEU A 189 -18.85 -12.23 -20.25
N GLU A 190 -19.20 -12.43 -18.96
CA GLU A 190 -20.23 -11.65 -18.28
C GLU A 190 -19.63 -10.38 -17.64
N VAL A 191 -20.30 -9.24 -17.87
CA VAL A 191 -19.93 -7.97 -17.24
C VAL A 191 -20.66 -7.82 -15.90
N ASN A 192 -19.95 -7.30 -14.89
CA ASN A 192 -20.55 -7.04 -13.59
C ASN A 192 -21.32 -5.70 -13.60
N GLU A 193 -22.63 -5.76 -13.78
CA GLU A 193 -23.49 -4.58 -13.83
C GLU A 193 -23.53 -3.79 -12.52
N ALA A 194 -23.39 -4.46 -11.37
CA ALA A 194 -23.47 -3.80 -10.05
C ALA A 194 -22.31 -2.82 -9.82
N LYS A 195 -21.13 -3.17 -10.35
CA LYS A 195 -19.91 -2.35 -10.26
C LYS A 195 -19.74 -1.41 -11.45
N THR A 196 -20.21 -1.80 -12.63
CA THR A 196 -20.09 -0.99 -13.84
C THR A 196 -20.99 0.23 -13.78
N ARG A 197 -20.42 1.42 -13.54
CA ARG A 197 -21.19 2.68 -13.43
C ARG A 197 -20.60 3.80 -14.26
N ILE A 198 -21.49 4.60 -14.84
CA ILE A 198 -21.15 5.88 -15.46
C ILE A 198 -21.35 6.96 -14.40
N ARG A 199 -20.27 7.63 -14.02
CA ARG A 199 -20.28 8.74 -13.06
C ARG A 199 -19.66 9.98 -13.67
N HIS A 200 -20.07 11.15 -13.19
CA HIS A 200 -19.40 12.39 -13.54
C HIS A 200 -18.09 12.51 -12.73
N ILE A 201 -17.06 13.10 -13.33
CA ILE A 201 -15.71 13.17 -12.73
C ILE A 201 -15.65 14.02 -11.44
N SER A 202 -16.66 14.85 -11.20
CA SER A 202 -16.80 15.63 -9.96
C SER A 202 -17.17 14.78 -8.75
N GLU A 203 -17.89 13.67 -8.96
CA GLU A 203 -18.32 12.76 -7.88
C GLU A 203 -17.17 11.83 -7.42
N GLY A 204 -16.11 11.74 -8.22
CA GLY A 204 -15.00 10.83 -7.98
C GLY A 204 -15.26 9.41 -8.48
N VAL A 205 -14.21 8.76 -8.97
CA VAL A 205 -14.20 7.35 -9.37
C VAL A 205 -13.07 6.65 -8.64
N ASN A 206 -13.35 5.52 -8.00
CA ASN A 206 -12.32 4.70 -7.37
C ASN A 206 -11.71 3.76 -8.42
N PHE A 207 -10.38 3.79 -8.57
CA PHE A 207 -9.66 2.90 -9.48
C PHE A 207 -8.31 2.53 -8.86
N LEU A 208 -8.01 1.22 -8.77
CA LEU A 208 -6.77 0.70 -8.17
C LEU A 208 -6.45 1.31 -6.79
N GLY A 209 -7.48 1.47 -5.95
CA GLY A 209 -7.33 2.07 -4.62
C GLY A 209 -7.09 3.59 -4.60
N TYR A 210 -7.00 4.24 -5.76
CA TYR A 210 -7.00 5.70 -5.87
C TYR A 210 -8.40 6.24 -6.14
N GLU A 211 -8.63 7.48 -5.71
CA GLU A 211 -9.83 8.23 -6.07
C GLU A 211 -9.45 9.25 -7.16
N ILE A 212 -10.04 9.09 -8.34
CA ILE A 212 -9.87 9.97 -9.49
C ILE A 212 -10.98 11.02 -9.43
N ARG A 213 -10.64 12.27 -9.18
CA ARG A 213 -11.61 13.38 -9.18
C ARG A 213 -11.02 14.63 -9.82
N GLN A 214 -11.91 15.51 -10.28
CA GLN A 214 -11.51 16.83 -10.72
C GLN A 214 -11.04 17.66 -9.52
N ALA A 215 -9.84 18.24 -9.60
CA ALA A 215 -9.37 19.10 -8.53
C ALA A 215 -10.17 20.41 -8.51
N ASP A 216 -10.85 20.67 -7.39
CA ASP A 216 -11.47 21.96 -7.09
C ASP A 216 -10.40 22.98 -6.74
N ALA A 217 -9.77 23.47 -7.79
CA ALA A 217 -8.77 24.50 -7.77
C ALA A 217 -9.40 25.88 -7.49
N LYS A 218 -9.94 26.08 -6.28
CA LYS A 218 -10.33 27.41 -5.78
C LYS A 218 -9.14 28.21 -5.21
N LYS A 219 -7.95 27.60 -5.08
CA LYS A 219 -6.79 28.22 -4.43
C LYS A 219 -5.93 28.99 -5.42
N LEU A 220 -5.63 30.25 -5.11
CA LEU A 220 -4.66 31.05 -5.86
C LEU A 220 -3.24 30.55 -5.55
N LEU A 221 -2.46 30.26 -6.59
CA LEU A 221 -1.05 29.93 -6.47
C LEU A 221 -0.23 31.19 -6.74
N LYS A 222 0.64 31.57 -5.79
CA LYS A 222 1.65 32.60 -6.01
C LYS A 222 2.76 32.00 -6.86
N GLN A 223 2.91 32.44 -8.10
CA GLN A 223 4.01 32.05 -8.98
C GLN A 223 4.88 33.26 -9.27
N LYS A 224 6.20 33.09 -9.21
CA LYS A 224 7.16 34.14 -9.57
C LYS A 224 7.32 34.11 -11.09
N MET A 225 6.92 35.17 -11.78
CA MET A 225 7.22 35.39 -13.21
C MET A 225 7.92 36.73 -13.34
N GLN A 226 9.08 36.75 -14.01
CA GLN A 226 9.88 37.96 -14.26
C GLN A 226 10.06 38.84 -13.00
N GLY A 227 10.45 38.23 -11.88
CA GLY A 227 10.71 38.94 -10.62
C GLY A 227 9.48 39.37 -9.81
N ARG A 228 8.26 39.37 -10.38
CA ARG A 228 7.01 39.71 -9.68
C ARG A 228 6.23 38.47 -9.27
N HIS A 229 5.59 38.53 -8.10
CA HIS A 229 4.65 37.51 -7.65
C HIS A 229 3.30 37.73 -8.32
N ALA A 230 2.95 36.87 -9.28
CA ALA A 230 1.63 36.86 -9.88
C ALA A 230 0.75 35.80 -9.20
N LEU A 231 -0.49 36.17 -8.88
CA LEU A 231 -1.51 35.22 -8.43
C LEU A 231 -2.09 34.52 -9.66
N ARG A 232 -1.80 33.24 -9.81
CA ARG A 232 -2.37 32.40 -10.87
C ARG A 232 -3.49 31.55 -10.28
N ARG A 233 -4.63 31.45 -10.99
CA ARG A 233 -5.67 30.46 -10.66
C ARG A 233 -5.05 29.07 -10.75
N SER A 234 -5.31 28.20 -9.77
CA SER A 234 -5.03 26.79 -9.97
C SER A 234 -5.92 26.27 -11.11
N THR A 235 -5.41 25.38 -11.95
CA THR A 235 -6.08 24.97 -13.17
C THR A 235 -7.36 24.19 -12.82
N THR A 236 -8.53 24.82 -12.97
CA THR A 236 -9.82 24.16 -12.80
C THR A 236 -10.04 23.18 -13.95
N GLY A 237 -10.36 21.93 -13.65
CA GLY A 237 -10.60 20.90 -14.68
C GLY A 237 -9.47 19.91 -14.93
N ILE A 238 -8.37 19.96 -14.19
CA ILE A 238 -7.37 18.88 -14.25
C ILE A 238 -7.85 17.73 -13.37
N VAL A 239 -7.99 16.56 -13.99
CA VAL A 239 -8.22 15.29 -13.30
C VAL A 239 -6.96 14.91 -12.53
N GLN A 240 -7.09 14.64 -11.24
CA GLN A 240 -5.98 14.28 -10.37
C GLN A 240 -6.31 13.06 -9.53
N LEU A 241 -5.26 12.42 -9.01
CA LEU A 241 -5.35 11.27 -8.12
C LEU A 241 -5.38 11.72 -6.65
N PHE A 242 -6.24 11.08 -5.87
CA PHE A 242 -6.43 11.33 -4.45
C PHE A 242 -6.45 10.01 -3.68
N VAL A 243 -6.18 10.08 -2.37
CA VAL A 243 -6.28 8.91 -1.49
C VAL A 243 -7.71 8.80 -0.95
N PRO A 244 -8.45 7.70 -1.15
CA PRO A 244 -9.76 7.53 -0.54
C PRO A 244 -9.73 7.61 1.00
N ASP A 245 -10.76 8.21 1.61
CA ASP A 245 -10.78 8.50 3.07
C ASP A 245 -10.73 7.24 3.95
N ASN A 246 -11.32 6.15 3.46
CA ASN A 246 -11.46 4.92 4.22
C ASN A 246 -10.15 4.14 4.40
N ILE A 247 -9.15 4.39 3.55
CA ILE A 247 -7.90 3.60 3.56
C ILE A 247 -7.09 3.86 4.82
N ALA A 248 -6.98 5.11 5.25
CA ALA A 248 -6.21 5.47 6.45
C ALA A 248 -6.81 4.81 7.70
N ALA A 249 -8.14 4.81 7.83
CA ALA A 249 -8.84 4.14 8.91
C ALA A 249 -8.66 2.61 8.84
N LYS A 250 -8.95 2.00 7.68
CA LYS A 250 -8.78 0.54 7.48
C LYS A 250 -7.37 0.07 7.80
N PHE A 251 -6.34 0.80 7.35
CA PHE A 251 -4.94 0.47 7.63
C PHE A 251 -4.63 0.54 9.13
N CYS A 252 -5.15 1.55 9.84
CA CYS A 252 -4.99 1.69 11.28
C CYS A 252 -5.59 0.50 12.05
N HIS A 253 -6.80 0.06 11.67
CA HIS A 253 -7.47 -1.07 12.28
C HIS A 253 -6.78 -2.41 11.97
N GLN A 254 -6.43 -2.65 10.70
CA GLN A 254 -5.79 -3.89 10.27
C GLN A 254 -4.43 -4.11 10.95
N LYS A 255 -3.63 -3.05 11.08
CA LYS A 255 -2.30 -3.11 11.72
C LYS A 255 -2.34 -2.96 13.24
N LYS A 256 -3.52 -2.73 13.82
CA LYS A 256 -3.74 -2.55 15.27
C LYS A 256 -2.91 -1.40 15.86
N TYR A 257 -2.81 -0.27 15.15
CA TYR A 257 -2.15 0.92 15.70
C TYR A 257 -3.02 1.65 16.73
N GLY A 258 -4.34 1.43 16.70
CA GLY A 258 -5.30 2.03 17.61
C GLY A 258 -6.60 2.43 16.91
N CYS A 259 -7.30 3.42 17.47
CA CYS A 259 -8.56 3.94 16.93
C CYS A 259 -8.31 5.23 16.14
N TYR A 260 -8.70 5.23 14.86
CA TYR A 260 -8.48 6.37 13.96
C TYR A 260 -9.41 7.56 14.27
N GLU A 261 -10.67 7.28 14.63
CA GLU A 261 -11.68 8.30 14.95
C GLU A 261 -11.24 9.15 16.14
N ASN A 262 -10.94 8.49 17.26
CA ASN A 262 -10.55 9.14 18.53
C ASN A 262 -9.05 9.49 18.60
N VAL A 263 -8.30 9.31 17.51
CA VAL A 263 -6.84 9.57 17.43
C VAL A 263 -6.06 8.88 18.57
N LYS A 264 -6.52 7.71 19.00
CA LYS A 264 -5.97 7.00 20.15
C LYS A 264 -5.02 5.91 19.68
N ALA A 265 -3.73 6.12 19.87
CA ALA A 265 -2.71 5.10 19.58
C ALA A 265 -2.59 4.07 20.71
N VAL A 266 -2.40 2.80 20.34
CA VAL A 266 -2.21 1.65 21.24
C VAL A 266 -0.84 1.02 20.97
N HIS A 267 -0.22 0.42 21.99
CA HIS A 267 1.03 -0.30 21.83
C HIS A 267 0.77 -1.68 21.20
N ARG A 268 1.67 -2.15 20.33
CA ARG A 268 1.54 -3.49 19.73
C ARG A 268 2.24 -4.54 20.59
N SER A 269 1.47 -5.28 21.39
CA SER A 269 2.01 -6.32 22.28
C SER A 269 2.70 -7.47 21.53
N SER A 270 2.27 -7.76 20.30
CA SER A 270 2.86 -8.81 19.46
C SER A 270 4.33 -8.59 19.10
N LEU A 271 4.80 -7.33 19.10
CA LEU A 271 6.16 -6.97 18.69
C LEU A 271 7.12 -6.81 19.87
N GLN A 272 6.66 -7.01 21.11
CA GLN A 272 7.48 -6.81 22.32
C GLN A 272 8.72 -7.72 22.37
N ASN A 273 8.60 -8.93 21.82
CA ASN A 273 9.68 -9.93 21.85
C ASN A 273 10.79 -9.65 20.82
N LEU A 274 10.55 -8.78 19.84
CA LEU A 274 11.52 -8.42 18.79
C LEU A 274 12.50 -7.35 19.29
N SER A 275 13.69 -7.27 18.69
CA SER A 275 14.67 -6.21 19.02
C SER A 275 14.13 -4.81 18.70
N GLU A 276 14.63 -3.77 19.37
CA GLU A 276 14.16 -2.39 19.13
C GLU A 276 14.39 -1.96 17.66
N ALA A 277 15.49 -2.42 17.08
CA ALA A 277 15.82 -2.23 15.67
C ALA A 277 14.76 -2.86 14.75
N GLU A 278 14.37 -4.11 15.01
CA GLU A 278 13.34 -4.82 14.23
C GLU A 278 11.95 -4.20 14.39
N ILE A 279 11.63 -3.69 15.58
CA ILE A 279 10.38 -2.96 15.82
C ILE A 279 10.35 -1.73 14.90
N VAL A 280 11.40 -0.88 14.92
CA VAL A 280 11.45 0.30 14.05
C VAL A 280 11.44 -0.06 12.57
N LEU A 281 12.19 -1.09 12.16
CA LEU A 281 12.21 -1.53 10.75
C LEU A 281 10.84 -2.02 10.28
N THR A 282 10.09 -2.74 11.13
CA THR A 282 8.75 -3.22 10.82
C THR A 282 7.79 -2.04 10.64
N PHE A 283 7.74 -1.12 11.61
CA PHE A 283 6.88 0.07 11.54
C PHE A 283 7.24 0.95 10.33
N ASN A 284 8.54 1.12 10.06
CA ASN A 284 9.02 1.87 8.90
C ASN A 284 8.62 1.22 7.58
N ALA A 285 8.74 -0.11 7.44
CA ALA A 285 8.38 -0.82 6.22
C ALA A 285 6.88 -0.72 5.93
N GLU A 286 6.03 -0.82 6.96
CA GLU A 286 4.57 -0.70 6.84
C GLU A 286 4.17 0.69 6.31
N MET A 287 4.66 1.77 6.93
CA MET A 287 4.32 3.13 6.50
C MET A 287 4.97 3.53 5.18
N ARG A 288 6.21 3.08 4.94
CA ARG A 288 6.90 3.34 3.67
C ARG A 288 6.16 2.69 2.51
N GLY A 289 5.69 1.45 2.66
CA GLY A 289 4.90 0.77 1.64
C GLY A 289 3.63 1.53 1.29
N LEU A 290 2.85 1.94 2.32
CA LEU A 290 1.64 2.71 2.12
C LEU A 290 1.91 4.08 1.45
N ALA A 291 2.92 4.80 1.94
CA ALA A 291 3.22 6.13 1.43
C ALA A 291 3.82 6.11 0.01
N ASN A 292 4.58 5.08 -0.34
CA ASN A 292 5.08 4.86 -1.69
C ASN A 292 3.93 4.52 -2.64
N TYR A 293 3.03 3.62 -2.23
CA TYR A 293 1.86 3.26 -3.02
C TYR A 293 1.04 4.49 -3.38
N TYR A 294 0.76 5.39 -2.43
CA TYR A 294 -0.02 6.62 -2.63
C TYR A 294 0.80 7.86 -2.99
N SER A 295 2.07 7.71 -3.39
CA SER A 295 2.97 8.85 -3.65
C SER A 295 2.50 9.75 -4.79
N LEU A 296 1.69 9.22 -5.71
CA LEU A 296 1.12 9.95 -6.85
C LEU A 296 -0.07 10.85 -6.46
N ALA A 297 -0.70 10.60 -5.31
CA ALA A 297 -1.88 11.36 -4.89
C ALA A 297 -1.52 12.77 -4.40
N LEU A 298 -2.35 13.76 -4.76
CA LEU A 298 -2.05 15.15 -4.42
C LEU A 298 -2.15 15.40 -2.91
N ASP A 299 -3.18 14.81 -2.30
CA ASP A 299 -3.57 14.97 -0.90
C ASP A 299 -2.92 13.97 0.06
N MET A 300 -2.04 13.10 -0.44
CA MET A 300 -1.38 12.05 0.35
C MET A 300 -0.82 12.58 1.66
N LYS A 301 -0.07 13.68 1.63
CA LYS A 301 0.54 14.27 2.83
C LYS A 301 -0.51 14.75 3.84
N TYR A 302 -1.59 15.34 3.36
CA TYR A 302 -2.67 15.85 4.22
C TYR A 302 -3.47 14.69 4.82
N LYS A 303 -3.95 13.75 3.99
CA LYS A 303 -4.77 12.62 4.46
C LYS A 303 -3.99 11.64 5.33
N LEU A 304 -2.72 11.37 5.02
CA LEU A 304 -1.89 10.48 5.83
C LEU A 304 -1.29 11.15 7.07
N SER A 305 -1.40 12.47 7.24
CA SER A 305 -0.84 13.17 8.41
C SER A 305 -1.42 12.65 9.74
N LYS A 306 -2.74 12.48 9.79
CA LYS A 306 -3.45 11.95 10.96
C LYS A 306 -3.03 10.51 11.27
N LEU A 307 -2.93 9.67 10.24
CA LEU A 307 -2.45 8.29 10.38
C LEU A 307 -0.99 8.24 10.85
N TYR A 308 -0.14 9.09 10.28
CA TYR A 308 1.27 9.17 10.63
C TYR A 308 1.47 9.55 12.10
N PHE A 309 0.65 10.45 12.64
CA PHE A 309 0.67 10.79 14.06
C PHE A 309 0.33 9.59 14.95
N ILE A 310 -0.75 8.87 14.64
CA ILE A 310 -1.16 7.65 15.38
C ILE A 310 -0.06 6.58 15.31
N TRP A 311 0.50 6.36 14.12
CA TRP A 311 1.61 5.44 13.89
C TRP A 311 2.84 5.80 14.74
N GLN A 312 3.23 7.07 14.76
CA GLN A 312 4.39 7.54 15.50
C GLN A 312 4.22 7.34 17.00
N ILE A 313 3.04 7.65 17.55
CA ILE A 313 2.74 7.42 18.97
C ILE A 313 2.67 5.92 19.28
N SER A 314 2.10 5.10 18.39
CA SER A 314 2.05 3.65 18.55
C SER A 314 3.46 3.04 18.61
N LEU A 315 4.37 3.50 17.76
CA LEU A 315 5.78 3.12 17.81
C LEU A 315 6.41 3.48 19.16
N PHE A 316 6.25 4.73 19.61
CA PHE A 316 6.81 5.16 20.89
C PHE A 316 6.21 4.40 22.08
N LYS A 317 4.91 4.13 22.10
CA LYS A 317 4.27 3.32 23.14
C LYS A 317 4.79 1.89 23.16
N THR A 318 5.06 1.31 21.98
CA THR A 318 5.61 -0.05 21.86
C THR A 318 7.04 -0.12 22.40
N LEU A 319 7.88 0.86 22.06
CA LEU A 319 9.24 0.98 22.61
C LEU A 319 9.25 1.31 24.10
N ALA A 320 8.35 2.19 24.54
CA ALA A 320 8.20 2.58 25.95
C ALA A 320 7.84 1.39 26.82
N ASN A 321 6.88 0.56 26.37
CA ASN A 321 6.51 -0.65 27.09
C ASN A 321 7.67 -1.66 27.17
N LYS A 322 8.43 -1.81 26.08
CA LYS A 322 9.61 -2.68 26.06
C LYS A 322 10.70 -2.21 27.03
N ARG A 323 10.97 -0.91 27.06
CA ARG A 323 11.95 -0.28 27.96
C ARG A 323 11.43 -0.06 29.39
N ARG A 324 10.16 -0.41 29.67
CA ARG A 324 9.46 -0.08 30.93
C ARG A 324 9.63 1.39 31.32
N SER A 325 9.42 2.28 30.35
CA SER A 325 9.64 3.72 30.49
C SER A 325 8.45 4.52 29.97
N SER A 326 8.45 5.83 30.17
CA SER A 326 7.42 6.71 29.62
C SER A 326 7.69 7.04 28.15
N VAL A 327 6.62 7.28 27.39
CA VAL A 327 6.67 7.68 25.97
C VAL A 327 7.58 8.89 25.75
N ASN A 328 7.55 9.86 26.66
CA ASN A 328 8.37 11.07 26.58
C ASN A 328 9.88 10.77 26.71
N LYS A 329 10.26 9.86 27.61
CA LYS A 329 11.67 9.44 27.77
C LYS A 329 12.18 8.76 26.50
N VAL A 330 11.35 7.90 25.90
CA VAL A 330 11.68 7.25 24.62
C VAL A 330 11.80 8.26 23.48
N ALA A 331 10.84 9.16 23.33
CA ALA A 331 10.88 10.19 22.28
C ALA A 331 12.13 11.08 22.38
N LYS A 332 12.53 11.47 23.60
CA LYS A 332 13.79 12.20 23.83
C LYS A 332 15.02 11.37 23.46
N SER A 333 15.07 10.09 23.86
CA SER A 333 16.21 9.22 23.55
C SER A 333 16.42 8.94 22.06
N LEU A 334 15.36 9.08 21.25
CA LEU A 334 15.40 8.84 19.81
C LEU A 334 15.75 10.11 19.02
N ARG A 335 15.65 11.29 19.62
CA ARG A 335 15.81 12.58 18.92
C ARG A 335 17.29 12.86 18.69
N GLN A 336 17.66 13.07 17.44
CA GLN A 336 18.98 13.56 17.03
C GLN A 336 19.01 15.08 16.95
N ASN A 337 20.22 15.66 16.89
CA ASN A 337 20.47 17.10 16.82
C ASN A 337 19.79 17.77 15.61
N ASN A 338 19.62 17.05 14.49
CA ASN A 338 18.98 17.55 13.27
C ASN A 338 17.43 17.48 13.32
N GLY A 339 16.84 17.07 14.44
CA GLY A 339 15.39 16.87 14.58
C GLY A 339 14.85 15.57 13.97
N ASP A 340 15.73 14.70 13.48
CA ASP A 340 15.41 13.35 13.01
C ASP A 340 15.39 12.35 14.18
N LEU A 341 14.58 11.30 14.04
CA LEU A 341 14.42 10.26 15.05
C LEU A 341 15.18 9.03 14.58
N ALA A 342 16.08 8.47 15.38
CA ALA A 342 16.82 7.28 15.00
C ALA A 342 17.17 6.41 16.21
N ILE A 343 17.33 5.11 15.94
CA ILE A 343 17.91 4.16 16.89
C ILE A 343 19.33 3.83 16.47
N THR A 344 20.27 3.98 17.40
CA THR A 344 21.65 3.51 17.23
C THR A 344 21.74 2.07 17.73
N VAL A 345 22.13 1.15 16.84
CA VAL A 345 22.36 -0.26 17.16
C VAL A 345 23.86 -0.52 17.12
N GLN A 346 24.41 -1.04 18.22
CA GLN A 346 25.81 -1.47 18.25
C GLN A 346 25.94 -2.81 17.51
N ALA A 347 26.70 -2.83 16.41
CA ALA A 347 27.09 -4.06 15.71
C ALA A 347 28.57 -4.36 15.97
N LYS A 348 28.97 -5.62 15.71
CA LYS A 348 30.36 -6.08 15.94
C LYS A 348 31.43 -5.24 15.20
N ASN A 349 31.07 -4.57 14.09
CA ASN A 349 31.97 -3.79 13.25
C ASN A 349 31.54 -2.31 13.16
N GLY A 350 30.96 -1.76 14.24
CA GLY A 350 30.59 -0.35 14.33
C GLY A 350 29.10 -0.10 14.64
N SER A 351 28.78 1.16 14.97
CA SER A 351 27.40 1.55 15.27
C SER A 351 26.60 1.82 13.97
N ARG A 352 25.44 1.20 13.84
CA ARG A 352 24.50 1.43 12.72
C ARG A 352 23.33 2.26 13.20
N LYS A 353 23.06 3.38 12.55
CA LYS A 353 21.90 4.24 12.81
C LYS A 353 20.73 3.81 11.92
N ILE A 354 19.58 3.57 12.53
CA ILE A 354 18.33 3.27 11.82
C ILE A 354 17.39 4.45 12.02
N GLU A 355 17.15 5.20 10.95
CA GLU A 355 16.25 6.35 10.96
C GLU A 355 14.79 5.90 10.96
N VAL A 356 13.97 6.59 11.75
CA VAL A 356 12.51 6.44 11.77
C VAL A 356 11.95 7.15 10.54
N PHE A 357 11.06 6.48 9.82
CA PHE A 357 10.46 6.97 8.59
C PHE A 357 9.71 8.29 8.82
N LYS A 358 9.92 9.27 7.92
CA LYS A 358 9.21 10.55 7.92
C LYS A 358 8.45 10.72 6.61
N LEU A 359 7.20 11.18 6.71
CA LEU A 359 6.37 11.49 5.54
C LEU A 359 6.98 12.58 4.65
N LYS A 360 7.85 13.46 5.21
CA LYS A 360 8.57 14.50 4.46
C LYS A 360 9.56 13.92 3.44
N HIS A 361 10.09 12.71 3.66
CA HIS A 361 11.09 12.06 2.79
C HIS A 361 10.47 11.36 1.58
N VAL A 362 9.13 11.29 1.51
CA VAL A 362 8.44 10.75 0.34
C VAL A 362 8.40 11.84 -0.73
N ASN A 363 9.30 11.71 -1.70
CA ASN A 363 9.29 12.54 -2.88
C ASN A 363 8.24 12.03 -3.87
N ARG A 364 7.62 12.95 -4.62
CA ARG A 364 6.78 12.63 -5.78
C ARG A 364 7.63 12.21 -6.98
N ASN A 365 8.61 11.33 -6.76
CA ASN A 365 9.44 10.86 -7.86
C ASN A 365 8.66 9.79 -8.63
N ARG A 366 8.56 9.97 -9.94
CA ARG A 366 8.19 8.92 -10.90
C ARG A 366 9.32 7.88 -10.96
N THR A 367 9.55 7.14 -9.88
CA THR A 367 10.53 6.05 -9.92
C THR A 367 9.87 4.83 -10.55
N THR A 368 10.58 4.24 -11.53
CA THR A 368 10.22 3.11 -12.39
C THR A 368 10.14 1.76 -11.69
N ILE A 369 10.46 1.68 -10.39
CA ILE A 369 10.48 0.42 -9.63
C ILE A 369 9.34 0.48 -8.62
N VAL A 370 8.18 -0.05 -9.01
CA VAL A 370 6.93 -0.04 -8.22
C VAL A 370 6.84 -1.25 -7.28
N ASP A 371 7.62 -2.30 -7.53
CA ASP A 371 7.54 -3.57 -6.80
C ASP A 371 8.75 -3.83 -5.91
N THR A 372 8.95 -2.98 -4.89
CA THR A 372 9.64 -3.48 -3.69
C THR A 372 8.57 -3.89 -2.69
N GLU A 373 8.18 -5.16 -2.74
CA GLU A 373 7.42 -5.76 -1.64
C GLU A 373 8.15 -5.42 -0.33
N PRO A 374 7.50 -4.71 0.61
CA PRO A 374 8.08 -4.50 1.91
C PRO A 374 8.23 -5.87 2.53
N ARG A 375 9.49 -6.29 2.79
CA ARG A 375 9.92 -7.56 3.43
C ARG A 375 9.37 -7.76 4.85
N THR A 376 8.16 -7.32 5.16
CA THR A 376 7.47 -7.53 6.43
C THR A 376 7.22 -9.01 6.66
N ALA A 377 6.73 -9.74 5.64
CA ALA A 377 6.55 -11.19 5.71
C ALA A 377 7.88 -11.91 6.04
N HIS A 378 8.97 -11.53 5.37
CA HIS A 378 10.32 -12.07 5.63
C HIS A 378 10.90 -11.70 7.00
N ILE A 379 10.48 -10.59 7.63
CA ILE A 379 10.94 -10.20 8.97
C ILE A 379 10.18 -10.97 10.05
N THR A 380 8.87 -11.18 9.88
CA THR A 380 8.07 -11.99 10.82
C THR A 380 8.33 -13.49 10.73
N THR A 381 8.84 -13.99 9.59
CA THR A 381 9.13 -15.43 9.37
C THR A 381 10.61 -15.78 9.38
N ARG A 382 11.54 -14.82 9.54
CA ARG A 382 12.97 -15.12 9.61
C ARG A 382 13.36 -15.79 10.93
N THR A 383 13.64 -17.08 10.76
CA THR A 383 14.36 -18.04 11.59
C THR A 383 15.83 -17.67 11.91
N THR A 384 16.22 -16.39 11.88
CA THR A 384 17.64 -15.97 11.97
C THR A 384 18.23 -15.90 13.38
N GLU A 385 17.45 -16.16 14.45
CA GLU A 385 18.05 -16.33 15.78
C GLU A 385 18.88 -17.62 15.91
N ILE A 386 18.58 -18.68 15.15
CA ILE A 386 19.32 -19.95 15.27
C ILE A 386 20.73 -19.80 14.70
N MET A 387 20.88 -19.28 13.48
CA MET A 387 22.19 -19.09 12.86
C MET A 387 23.07 -18.12 13.65
N ARG A 388 22.48 -17.06 14.23
CA ARG A 388 23.22 -16.11 15.07
C ARG A 388 23.70 -16.74 16.38
N ARG A 389 22.88 -17.58 17.02
CA ARG A 389 23.24 -18.26 18.27
C ARG A 389 24.21 -19.43 18.01
N LEU A 390 24.06 -20.15 16.90
CA LEU A 390 24.99 -21.20 16.47
C LEU A 390 26.37 -20.60 16.15
N GLY A 391 26.38 -19.45 15.47
CA GLY A 391 27.59 -18.68 15.17
C GLY A 391 28.29 -18.10 16.40
N ALA A 392 27.63 -18.04 17.57
CA ALA A 392 28.28 -17.64 18.81
C ALA A 392 29.20 -18.73 19.37
N ARG A 393 29.06 -20.00 18.93
CA ARG A 393 29.86 -21.16 19.37
C ARG A 393 29.91 -21.31 20.90
N ILE A 394 28.86 -20.90 21.60
CA ILE A 394 28.71 -21.01 23.07
C ILE A 394 27.52 -21.92 23.36
N CYS A 395 27.73 -22.92 24.20
CA CYS A 395 26.67 -23.82 24.66
C CYS A 395 25.68 -23.07 25.57
N GLU A 396 24.39 -23.10 25.27
CA GLU A 396 23.35 -22.44 26.10
C GLU A 396 23.13 -23.13 27.46
N TYR A 397 23.62 -24.37 27.63
CA TYR A 397 23.46 -25.17 28.85
C TYR A 397 24.65 -25.07 29.81
N CYS A 398 25.88 -25.30 29.31
CA CYS A 398 27.09 -25.33 30.12
C CYS A 398 28.03 -24.13 29.90
N ALA A 399 27.65 -23.16 29.05
CA ALA A 399 28.42 -21.97 28.71
C ALA A 399 29.82 -22.21 28.09
N LYS A 400 30.20 -23.46 27.80
CA LYS A 400 31.48 -23.77 27.13
C LYS A 400 31.49 -23.28 25.68
N THR A 401 32.64 -22.73 25.28
CA THR A 401 32.94 -22.35 23.90
C THR A 401 33.42 -23.56 23.10
N GLY A 402 32.86 -23.80 21.91
CA GLY A 402 33.24 -24.95 21.07
C GLY A 402 32.32 -25.21 19.88
N ARG A 403 32.47 -26.37 19.24
CA ARG A 403 31.55 -26.84 18.19
C ARG A 403 30.18 -27.13 18.82
N CYS A 404 29.16 -26.42 18.36
CA CYS A 404 27.80 -26.55 18.88
C CYS A 404 26.83 -27.06 17.82
N GLU A 405 25.80 -27.75 18.27
CA GLU A 405 24.73 -28.36 17.48
C GLU A 405 23.38 -27.85 17.96
N VAL A 406 22.37 -27.91 17.08
CA VAL A 406 21.02 -27.42 17.37
C VAL A 406 20.14 -28.58 17.80
N HIS A 407 19.72 -28.57 19.07
CA HIS A 407 18.70 -29.47 19.57
C HIS A 407 17.30 -28.88 19.30
N HIS A 408 16.42 -29.64 18.63
CA HIS A 408 15.08 -29.20 18.23
C HIS A 408 13.97 -30.09 18.81
N VAL A 409 12.92 -29.47 19.33
CA VAL A 409 11.71 -30.14 19.84
C VAL A 409 10.50 -29.83 18.95
N ARG A 410 9.76 -30.88 18.55
CA ARG A 410 8.64 -30.80 17.59
C ARG A 410 7.52 -29.87 18.07
N LYS A 411 7.05 -30.00 19.32
CA LYS A 411 6.08 -29.07 19.93
C LYS A 411 6.45 -28.78 21.39
N LEU A 412 6.41 -27.52 21.81
CA LEU A 412 6.65 -27.10 23.21
C LEU A 412 5.67 -27.74 24.20
N LYS A 413 4.46 -28.10 23.75
CA LYS A 413 3.49 -28.83 24.57
C LYS A 413 3.91 -30.28 24.87
N ASP A 414 4.79 -30.86 24.05
CA ASP A 414 5.27 -32.23 24.26
C ASP A 414 6.22 -32.28 25.47
N LEU A 415 6.90 -31.17 25.79
CA LEU A 415 7.65 -30.98 27.05
C LEU A 415 6.74 -30.83 28.28
N LYS A 416 5.46 -30.46 28.08
CA LYS A 416 4.45 -30.37 29.16
C LYS A 416 3.70 -31.68 29.38
N LYS A 417 3.60 -32.54 28.36
CA LYS A 417 2.90 -33.85 28.41
C LYS A 417 3.56 -34.86 29.34
N GLY A 418 4.78 -34.61 29.82
CA GLY A 418 5.43 -35.40 30.86
C GLY A 418 4.83 -35.22 32.27
N ARG A 419 3.83 -34.36 32.48
CA ARG A 419 3.13 -34.21 33.76
C ARG A 419 2.20 -35.41 34.05
N LYS A 420 2.76 -36.59 34.27
CA LYS A 420 2.16 -37.60 35.15
C LYS A 420 2.50 -37.24 36.60
N ALA A 421 1.64 -37.60 37.55
CA ALA A 421 1.87 -37.37 38.97
C ALA A 421 3.27 -37.89 39.37
N GLY A 422 4.11 -37.01 39.92
CA GLY A 422 5.49 -37.34 40.35
C GLY A 422 6.63 -36.94 39.40
N TYR A 423 6.37 -36.43 38.19
CA TYR A 423 7.44 -36.04 37.26
C TYR A 423 8.09 -34.69 37.59
N LYS A 424 9.37 -34.69 37.95
CA LYS A 424 10.20 -33.48 38.07
C LYS A 424 10.81 -33.12 36.70
N PRO A 425 10.47 -31.97 36.09
CA PRO A 425 11.03 -31.58 34.81
C PRO A 425 12.52 -31.24 34.94
N SER A 426 13.32 -31.77 34.01
CA SER A 426 14.76 -31.49 33.93
C SER A 426 15.04 -30.03 33.58
N LEU A 427 16.22 -29.53 33.97
CA LEU A 427 16.58 -28.12 33.84
C LEU A 427 16.47 -27.61 32.40
N TRP A 428 16.93 -28.38 31.42
CA TRP A 428 16.88 -27.97 30.01
C TRP A 428 15.43 -27.81 29.50
N GLN A 429 14.49 -28.65 29.97
CA GLN A 429 13.07 -28.54 29.64
C GLN A 429 12.46 -27.27 30.23
N LEU A 430 12.80 -26.95 31.50
CA LEU A 430 12.40 -25.71 32.14
C LEU A 430 12.95 -24.48 31.43
N MET A 431 14.21 -24.51 31.00
CA MET A 431 14.83 -23.44 30.22
C MET A 431 14.12 -23.23 28.87
N MET A 432 13.75 -24.30 28.15
CA MET A 432 12.99 -24.19 26.91
C MET A 432 11.57 -23.64 27.11
N ILE A 433 10.89 -24.09 28.17
CA ILE A 433 9.53 -23.66 28.52
C ILE A 433 9.53 -22.18 28.93
N ALA A 434 10.44 -21.77 29.82
CA ALA A 434 10.57 -20.38 30.28
C ALA A 434 10.93 -19.43 29.13
N ARG A 435 11.81 -19.85 28.22
CA ARG A 435 12.20 -19.05 27.05
C ARG A 435 11.19 -19.12 25.89
N ARG A 436 10.18 -19.99 25.95
CA ARG A 436 9.21 -20.29 24.87
C ARG A 436 9.89 -20.61 23.52
N ARG A 437 10.99 -21.38 23.55
CA ARG A 437 11.78 -21.74 22.35
C ARG A 437 11.73 -23.24 22.05
N LYS A 438 11.57 -23.59 20.76
CA LYS A 438 11.64 -24.99 20.26
C LYS A 438 13.05 -25.49 20.00
N THR A 439 14.06 -24.62 20.11
CA THR A 439 15.45 -24.91 19.74
C THR A 439 16.43 -24.43 20.80
N MET A 440 17.41 -25.25 21.16
CA MET A 440 18.52 -24.92 22.06
C MET A 440 19.84 -25.31 21.40
N ILE A 441 20.90 -24.53 21.63
CA ILE A 441 22.24 -24.82 21.09
C ILE A 441 23.11 -25.42 22.19
N LEU A 442 23.65 -26.60 21.91
CA LEU A 442 24.42 -27.40 22.85
C LEU A 442 25.78 -27.72 22.25
N CYS A 443 26.84 -27.87 23.06
CA CYS A 443 28.06 -28.52 22.59
C CYS A 443 27.79 -30.02 22.34
N ALA A 444 28.62 -30.67 21.53
CA ALA A 444 28.48 -32.09 21.19
C ALA A 444 28.30 -32.97 22.45
N SER A 445 29.13 -32.77 23.48
CA SER A 445 29.04 -33.53 24.73
C SER A 445 27.76 -33.32 25.54
N CYS A 446 27.17 -32.12 25.51
CA CYS A 446 25.85 -31.88 26.12
C CYS A 446 24.71 -32.40 25.23
N HIS A 447 24.88 -32.38 23.91
CA HIS A 447 23.90 -32.89 22.97
C HIS A 447 23.77 -34.42 23.09
N ASP A 448 24.89 -35.15 23.14
CA ASP A 448 24.92 -36.60 23.33
C ASP A 448 24.36 -37.03 24.69
N LYS A 449 24.70 -36.28 25.75
CA LYS A 449 24.14 -36.50 27.10
C LYS A 449 22.64 -36.24 27.16
N LEU A 450 22.13 -35.31 26.36
CA LEU A 450 20.70 -35.05 26.27
C LEU A 450 19.98 -36.18 25.54
N HIS A 451 20.50 -36.66 24.41
CA HIS A 451 19.92 -37.79 23.67
C HIS A 451 19.96 -39.10 24.44
N SER A 452 21.02 -39.33 25.23
CA SER A 452 21.13 -40.49 26.12
C SER A 452 20.33 -40.36 27.43
N GLY A 453 19.66 -39.23 27.66
CA GLY A 453 18.88 -38.99 28.88
C GLY A 453 19.70 -38.78 30.16
N LYS A 454 21.04 -38.68 30.05
CA LYS A 454 22.00 -38.56 31.16
C LYS A 454 22.53 -37.13 31.36
N LEU A 455 21.81 -36.12 30.88
CA LEU A 455 22.23 -34.73 31.04
C LEU A 455 22.14 -34.31 32.52
N PRO A 456 23.26 -33.92 33.17
CA PRO A 456 23.27 -33.64 34.59
C PRO A 456 22.45 -32.38 34.88
N ASP A 457 21.61 -32.43 35.91
CA ASP A 457 20.85 -31.25 36.36
C ASP A 457 21.78 -30.32 37.15
N LEU A 458 22.21 -29.22 36.52
CA LEU A 458 23.13 -28.24 37.11
C LEU A 458 22.53 -27.50 38.33
N ARG A 459 21.28 -27.81 38.73
CA ARG A 459 20.70 -27.38 40.02
C ARG A 459 21.23 -28.17 41.22
N GLN A 460 21.91 -29.30 41.00
CA GLN A 460 22.42 -30.20 42.03
C GLN A 460 23.90 -30.51 41.81
N GLU A 461 24.79 -29.53 41.96
CA GLU A 461 26.21 -29.82 42.21
C GLU A 461 26.49 -29.64 43.71
N LYS A 462 26.93 -30.72 44.38
CA LYS A 462 27.38 -30.74 45.78
C LYS A 462 26.36 -30.28 46.84
N GLY A 463 25.11 -30.72 46.75
CA GLY A 463 24.13 -30.57 47.86
C GLY A 463 23.71 -29.13 48.20
N ARG A 464 24.06 -28.12 47.40
CA ARG A 464 23.60 -26.73 47.56
C ARG A 464 22.67 -26.34 46.41
N ILE A 465 21.46 -25.92 46.74
CA ILE A 465 20.48 -25.36 45.80
C ILE A 465 20.88 -23.91 45.51
N LEU A 466 21.36 -23.61 44.30
CA LEU A 466 21.74 -22.24 43.92
C LEU A 466 20.63 -21.43 43.24
N LEU A 467 19.54 -22.06 42.78
CA LEU A 467 18.37 -21.38 42.21
C LEU A 467 17.11 -22.18 42.54
N GLN A 468 16.24 -21.63 43.40
CA GLN A 468 14.87 -22.12 43.53
C GLN A 468 14.08 -21.73 42.27
N PRO A 469 13.21 -22.61 41.74
CA PRO A 469 12.23 -22.20 40.73
C PRO A 469 11.28 -21.15 41.35
N PRO A 470 10.77 -20.17 40.58
CA PRO A 470 9.72 -19.30 41.08
C PRO A 470 8.52 -20.17 41.45
N VAL A 471 8.20 -20.19 42.74
CA VAL A 471 6.98 -20.82 43.26
C VAL A 471 5.81 -20.12 42.58
N SER A 472 4.94 -20.90 41.95
CA SER A 472 3.65 -20.40 41.50
C SER A 472 2.76 -20.21 42.74
N SER A 473 2.79 -19.01 43.33
CA SER A 473 1.71 -18.59 44.22
C SER A 473 0.52 -18.20 43.35
N GLY A 474 -0.38 -19.17 43.18
CA GLY A 474 -1.77 -18.89 42.86
C GLY A 474 -2.42 -18.15 44.03
N ASP A 475 -3.45 -17.40 43.69
CA ASP A 475 -4.29 -16.60 44.59
C ASP A 475 -4.71 -17.35 45.86
N SER A 476 -4.46 -16.73 47.02
CA SER A 476 -5.35 -16.81 48.18
C SER A 476 -4.91 -15.84 49.29
N ALA A 477 -5.84 -14.97 49.66
CA ALA A 477 -6.06 -14.33 50.95
C ALA A 477 -5.23 -13.08 51.37
N LYS A 478 -5.99 -11.98 51.42
CA LYS A 478 -5.83 -10.67 52.09
C LYS A 478 -4.91 -9.63 51.44
#